data_AF-A0A1H9ULJ7-F1
#
_entry.id   AF-A0A1H9ULJ7-F1
#
_cell.length_a   1.000
_cell.length_b   1.000
_cell.length_c   1.000
_cell.angle_alpha   90.00
_cell.angle_beta   90.00
_cell.angle_gamma   90.00
#
_symmetry.space_group_name_H-M   'P 1'
#
loop_
_entity.id
_entity.type
_entity.pdbx_description
1 polymer ?
#
loop_
_entity_poly.entity_id
_entity_poly.type
_entity_poly.pdbx_seq_one_letter_code
_entity_poly.pdbx_strand_id
1 'polypeptide(L)'
;MKGLKKRICALVMAGTMMFGGACSVYAATFGDKNSGASSDEYVEFVYHGTAWNYKKSSYKSTYFVYTRNGRTLMKKTAYNGKVSGNVTDDIRWGDKYTTKFKWGHGAKK
;
A
#
# COMPACT_ATOMS: atom_id res chain seq x y z
N MET A 1 23.94 -6.03 8.52
CA MET A 1 22.67 -6.78 8.70
C MET A 1 21.44 -6.21 7.97
N LYS A 2 21.16 -4.90 7.95
CA LYS A 2 19.94 -4.34 7.31
C LYS A 2 19.82 -4.64 5.80
N GLY A 3 20.93 -4.58 5.05
CA GLY A 3 20.95 -4.86 3.61
C GLY A 3 20.69 -6.32 3.25
N LEU A 4 21.20 -7.26 4.07
CA LEU A 4 21.01 -8.69 3.85
C LEU A 4 19.55 -9.12 4.07
N LYS A 5 18.91 -8.62 5.14
CA LYS A 5 17.48 -8.85 5.39
C LYS A 5 16.60 -8.34 4.24
N LYS A 6 16.91 -7.16 3.69
CA LYS A 6 16.17 -6.58 2.55
C LYS A 6 16.30 -7.45 1.29
N ARG A 7 17.48 -8.01 1.02
CA ARG A 7 17.72 -8.91 -0.13
C ARG A 7 17.02 -10.26 0.01
N ILE A 8 17.00 -10.83 1.22
CA ILE A 8 16.30 -12.09 1.51
C ILE A 8 14.78 -11.90 1.35
N CYS A 9 14.19 -10.83 1.89
CA CYS A 9 12.76 -10.56 1.69
C CYS A 9 12.40 -10.36 0.21
N ALA A 10 13.26 -9.69 -0.56
CA ALA A 10 13.05 -9.53 -2.00
C ALA A 10 13.08 -10.87 -2.75
N LEU A 11 14.02 -11.76 -2.42
CA LEU A 11 14.12 -13.10 -3.02
C LEU A 11 12.96 -14.00 -2.62
N VAL A 12 12.49 -13.93 -1.37
CA VAL A 12 11.32 -14.69 -0.91
C VAL A 12 10.06 -14.22 -1.63
N MET A 13 9.84 -12.90 -1.78
CA MET A 13 8.70 -12.36 -2.54
C MET A 13 8.76 -12.76 -4.03
N ALA A 14 9.94 -12.71 -4.64
CA ALA A 14 10.12 -13.18 -6.01
C ALA A 14 9.83 -14.68 -6.14
N GLY A 15 10.28 -15.48 -5.16
CA GLY A 15 10.01 -16.91 -5.10
C GLY A 15 8.53 -17.25 -4.95
N THR A 16 7.79 -16.56 -4.06
CA THR A 16 6.34 -16.79 -3.93
C THR A 16 5.57 -16.38 -5.18
N MET A 17 5.99 -15.33 -5.90
CA MET A 17 5.38 -14.95 -7.18
C MET A 17 5.66 -15.95 -8.30
N MET A 18 6.81 -16.64 -8.27
CA MET A 18 7.17 -17.65 -9.29
C MET A 18 6.55 -19.03 -9.03
N PHE A 19 6.39 -19.44 -7.77
CA PHE A 19 5.94 -20.79 -7.41
C PHE A 19 4.48 -20.87 -6.92
N GLY A 20 3.89 -19.75 -6.48
CA GLY A 20 2.49 -19.66 -6.10
C GLY A 20 1.64 -19.30 -7.32
N GLY A 21 1.37 -20.28 -8.18
CA GLY A 21 0.61 -20.20 -9.43
C GLY A 21 -0.11 -18.86 -9.69
N ALA A 22 0.49 -18.02 -10.55
CA ALA A 22 -0.20 -16.88 -11.10
C ALA A 22 -1.40 -17.42 -11.90
N CYS A 23 -2.61 -17.17 -11.41
CA CYS A 23 -3.83 -17.47 -12.13
C CYS A 23 -3.89 -16.53 -13.34
N SER A 24 -3.45 -16.99 -14.51
CA SER A 24 -3.49 -16.15 -15.70
C SER A 24 -4.93 -15.86 -16.13
N VAL A 25 -5.35 -14.60 -16.09
CA VAL A 25 -6.61 -14.10 -16.64
C VAL A 25 -6.53 -14.22 -18.16
N TYR A 26 -7.20 -15.24 -18.68
CA TYR A 26 -7.45 -15.38 -20.10
C TYR A 26 -8.80 -14.76 -20.44
N ALA A 27 -8.84 -13.86 -21.43
CA ALA A 27 -10.11 -13.31 -21.90
C ALA A 27 -10.95 -14.44 -22.51
N ALA A 28 -12.12 -14.71 -21.93
CA ALA A 28 -13.04 -15.72 -22.46
C ALA A 28 -13.65 -15.29 -23.81
N THR A 29 -13.70 -13.99 -24.08
CA THR A 29 -14.21 -13.39 -25.32
C THR A 29 -13.36 -12.18 -25.71
N PHE A 30 -13.24 -11.93 -27.02
CA PHE A 30 -12.50 -10.79 -27.57
C PHE A 30 -13.48 -9.73 -28.07
N GLY A 31 -13.12 -8.47 -27.87
CA GLY A 31 -13.88 -7.32 -28.35
C GLY A 31 -13.82 -7.12 -29.86
N ASP A 32 -14.51 -6.09 -30.34
CA ASP A 32 -14.48 -5.62 -31.73
C ASP A 32 -13.97 -4.17 -31.83
N LYS A 33 -14.06 -3.60 -33.05
CA LYS A 33 -13.60 -2.24 -33.35
C LYS A 33 -14.34 -1.13 -32.57
N ASN A 34 -15.44 -1.43 -31.92
CA ASN A 34 -16.30 -0.51 -31.20
C ASN A 34 -16.43 -0.85 -29.69
N SER A 35 -16.04 -2.04 -29.25
CA SER A 35 -16.16 -2.48 -27.85
C SER A 35 -15.14 -3.54 -27.51
N GLY A 36 -14.26 -3.28 -26.54
CA GLY A 36 -13.26 -4.24 -26.05
C GLY A 36 -13.01 -4.13 -24.55
N ALA A 37 -12.34 -5.14 -24.00
CA ALA A 37 -11.94 -5.21 -22.60
C ALA A 37 -10.47 -5.64 -22.50
N SER A 38 -9.74 -5.09 -21.52
CA SER A 38 -8.35 -5.47 -21.24
C SER A 38 -8.31 -6.76 -20.39
N SER A 39 -7.38 -7.65 -20.72
CA SER A 39 -7.00 -8.81 -19.90
C SER A 39 -5.66 -8.60 -19.18
N ASP A 40 -5.30 -7.33 -18.91
CA ASP A 40 -4.03 -7.00 -18.25
C ASP A 40 -3.98 -7.58 -16.84
N GLU A 41 -2.98 -8.42 -16.60
CA GLU A 41 -2.66 -8.92 -15.27
C GLU A 41 -1.62 -8.03 -14.61
N TYR A 42 -1.92 -7.58 -13.40
CA TYR A 42 -0.96 -6.83 -12.60
C TYR A 42 -0.95 -7.34 -11.16
N VAL A 43 0.25 -7.35 -10.58
CA VAL A 43 0.44 -7.62 -9.16
C VAL A 43 0.57 -6.29 -8.44
N GLU A 44 -0.34 -6.04 -7.50
CA GLU A 44 -0.35 -4.84 -6.66
C GLU A 44 -0.09 -5.19 -5.19
N PHE A 45 0.65 -4.30 -4.53
CA PHE A 45 0.72 -4.25 -3.08
C PHE A 45 -0.36 -3.30 -2.56
N VAL A 46 -1.13 -3.76 -1.57
CA VAL A 46 -2.11 -2.93 -0.86
C VAL A 46 -1.59 -2.59 0.53
N TYR A 47 -1.36 -1.31 0.80
CA TYR A 47 -0.97 -0.81 2.12
C TYR A 47 -2.20 -0.34 2.89
N HIS A 48 -2.66 -1.15 3.86
CA HIS A 48 -3.76 -0.80 4.75
C HIS A 48 -3.26 -0.05 5.99
N GLY A 49 -3.48 1.27 6.03
CA GLY A 49 -3.16 2.12 7.18
C GLY A 49 -4.34 2.27 8.13
N THR A 50 -4.07 2.38 9.42
CA THR A 50 -5.09 2.65 10.44
C THR A 50 -4.53 3.54 11.55
N ALA A 51 -5.30 4.54 11.97
CA ALA A 51 -5.02 5.35 13.16
C ALA A 51 -6.25 5.37 14.08
N TRP A 52 -6.03 5.43 15.39
CA TRP A 52 -7.09 5.55 16.38
C TRP A 52 -6.71 6.54 17.48
N ASN A 53 -7.70 7.29 17.96
CA ASN A 53 -7.57 8.19 19.09
C ASN A 53 -8.90 8.19 19.85
N TYR A 54 -8.94 7.65 21.07
CA TYR A 54 -10.18 7.60 21.86
C TYR A 54 -10.22 8.70 22.92
N LYS A 55 -11.40 8.96 23.51
CA LYS A 55 -11.60 10.01 24.53
C LYS A 55 -10.57 9.97 25.67
N LYS A 56 -10.13 8.77 26.10
CA LYS A 56 -9.12 8.56 27.16
C LYS A 56 -7.66 8.84 26.76
N SER A 57 -7.37 9.07 25.48
CA SER A 57 -6.04 9.41 25.02
C SER A 57 -5.57 10.73 25.62
N SER A 58 -4.29 10.84 25.96
CA SER A 58 -3.66 12.11 26.37
C SER A 58 -3.41 13.05 25.21
N TYR A 59 -3.62 12.61 23.96
CA TYR A 59 -3.40 13.39 22.76
C TYR A 59 -4.71 13.78 22.07
N LYS A 60 -4.72 14.95 21.43
CA LYS A 60 -5.91 15.49 20.72
C LYS A 60 -6.26 14.71 19.44
N SER A 61 -5.29 14.04 18.82
CA SER A 61 -5.49 13.22 17.62
C SER A 61 -4.35 12.23 17.39
N THR A 62 -4.59 11.25 16.53
CA THR A 62 -3.57 10.32 15.99
C THR A 62 -3.74 10.28 14.47
N TYR A 63 -2.66 10.26 13.71
CA TYR A 63 -2.75 10.21 12.25
C TYR A 63 -1.71 9.26 11.65
N PHE A 64 -1.98 8.82 10.42
CA PHE A 64 -1.00 8.18 9.56
C PHE A 64 -0.91 8.87 8.20
N VAL A 65 0.24 8.71 7.55
CA VAL A 65 0.56 9.25 6.23
C VAL A 65 1.30 8.21 5.40
N TYR A 66 0.89 8.06 4.15
CA TYR A 66 1.68 7.40 3.11
C TYR A 66 2.23 8.46 2.17
N THR A 67 3.54 8.41 1.92
CA THR A 67 4.23 9.32 0.99
C THR A 67 5.05 8.55 -0.03
N ARG A 68 5.15 9.05 -1.26
CA ARG A 68 6.00 8.49 -2.31
C ARG A 68 6.60 9.64 -3.11
N ASN A 69 7.92 9.61 -3.33
CA ASN A 69 8.65 10.68 -4.03
C ASN A 69 8.32 12.11 -3.56
N GLY A 70 8.22 12.31 -2.23
CA GLY A 70 7.85 13.61 -1.66
C GLY A 70 6.36 13.99 -1.76
N ARG A 71 5.54 13.22 -2.48
CA ARG A 71 4.09 13.42 -2.58
C ARG A 71 3.35 12.64 -1.50
N THR A 72 2.30 13.23 -0.95
CA THR A 72 1.39 12.52 -0.04
C THR A 72 0.39 11.73 -0.87
N LEU A 73 0.37 10.41 -0.68
CA LEU A 73 -0.62 9.52 -1.29
C LEU A 73 -1.89 9.47 -0.43
N MET A 74 -1.72 9.46 0.89
CA MET A 74 -2.83 9.47 1.83
C MET A 74 -2.41 10.05 3.16
N LYS A 75 -3.31 10.79 3.81
CA LYS A 75 -3.24 11.15 5.22
C LYS A 75 -4.62 11.00 5.85
N LYS A 76 -4.70 10.31 6.99
CA LYS A 76 -5.94 10.16 7.76
C LYS A 76 -5.64 10.47 9.22
N THR A 77 -6.56 11.20 9.86
CA THR A 77 -6.44 11.63 11.26
C THR A 77 -7.68 11.19 12.03
N ALA A 78 -7.49 10.47 13.13
CA ALA A 78 -8.51 10.16 14.11
C ALA A 78 -8.48 11.19 15.24
N TYR A 79 -9.59 11.88 15.47
CA TYR A 79 -9.78 12.79 16.61
C TYR A 79 -10.50 12.11 17.77
N ASN A 80 -11.54 11.33 17.46
CA ASN A 80 -12.27 10.47 18.39
C ASN A 80 -12.79 9.23 17.65
N GLY A 81 -12.18 8.07 17.87
CA GLY A 81 -12.49 6.82 17.17
C GLY A 81 -11.31 6.30 16.35
N LYS A 82 -11.61 5.57 15.29
CA LYS A 82 -10.65 4.90 14.39
C LYS A 82 -10.90 5.33 12.95
N VAL A 83 -9.82 5.53 12.19
CA VAL A 83 -9.84 5.79 10.74
C VAL A 83 -8.91 4.81 10.04
N SER A 84 -9.32 4.35 8.86
CA SER A 84 -8.55 3.43 8.02
C SER A 84 -8.54 3.90 6.57
N GLY A 85 -7.62 3.36 5.76
CA GLY A 85 -7.57 3.61 4.33
C GLY A 85 -6.46 2.82 3.65
N ASN A 86 -6.61 2.64 2.34
CA ASN A 86 -5.74 1.84 1.51
C ASN A 86 -5.01 2.70 0.48
N VAL A 87 -3.75 2.35 0.23
CA VAL A 87 -2.98 2.83 -0.92
C VAL A 87 -2.57 1.61 -1.71
N THR A 88 -2.88 1.58 -3.01
CA THR A 88 -2.38 0.58 -3.94
C THR A 88 -1.04 1.03 -4.51
N ASP A 89 -0.18 0.06 -4.79
CA ASP A 89 1.15 0.28 -5.34
C ASP A 89 1.54 -0.87 -6.25
N ASP A 90 2.31 -0.56 -7.27
CA ASP A 90 2.81 -1.54 -8.22
C ASP A 90 4.26 -1.90 -7.93
N ILE A 91 4.73 -3.05 -8.45
CA ILE A 91 6.07 -3.55 -8.14
C ILE A 91 7.13 -2.75 -8.91
N ARG A 92 7.66 -1.70 -8.29
CA ARG A 92 8.78 -0.92 -8.85
C ARG A 92 9.92 -0.74 -7.85
N TRP A 93 11.14 -0.82 -8.35
CA TRP A 93 12.36 -0.70 -7.55
C TRP A 93 12.94 0.71 -7.60
N GLY A 94 13.28 1.27 -6.45
CA GLY A 94 13.96 2.56 -6.31
C GLY A 94 13.27 3.51 -5.32
N ASP A 95 14.03 4.49 -4.81
CA ASP A 95 13.56 5.39 -3.75
C ASP A 95 12.37 6.25 -4.20
N LYS A 96 12.29 6.61 -5.49
CA LYS A 96 11.15 7.37 -6.03
C LYS A 96 9.85 6.56 -6.07
N TYR A 97 9.92 5.23 -6.11
CA TYR A 97 8.76 4.35 -6.12
C TYR A 97 8.42 3.80 -4.75
N THR A 98 9.34 3.90 -3.79
CA THR A 98 9.15 3.37 -2.44
C THR A 98 8.12 4.19 -1.67
N THR A 99 6.96 3.58 -1.40
CA THR A 99 5.96 4.13 -0.48
C THR A 99 6.49 4.10 0.96
N LYS A 100 6.45 5.25 1.63
CA LYS A 100 6.89 5.44 3.02
C LYS A 100 5.70 5.69 3.91
N PHE A 101 5.53 4.83 4.92
CA PHE A 101 4.58 5.02 6.00
C PHE A 101 5.17 5.89 7.11
N LYS A 102 4.36 6.82 7.61
CA LYS A 102 4.64 7.63 8.81
C LYS A 102 3.37 7.71 9.64
N TRP A 103 3.52 7.86 10.95
CA TRP A 103 2.40 8.15 11.83
C TRP A 103 2.83 9.15 12.91
N GLY A 104 1.85 9.73 13.58
CA GLY A 104 2.09 10.65 14.69
C GLY A 104 0.81 10.97 15.44
N HIS A 105 0.92 11.90 16.38
CA HIS A 105 -0.18 12.38 17.19
C HIS A 105 -0.20 13.91 17.24
N GLY A 106 -1.36 14.47 17.60
CA GLY A 106 -1.52 15.89 17.88
C GLY A 106 -0.92 16.30 19.22
N ALA A 107 -1.16 17.55 19.62
CA ALA A 107 -0.75 18.07 20.93
C ALA A 107 -1.35 17.25 22.09
N LYS A 108 -0.70 17.31 23.25
CA LYS A 108 -1.28 16.81 24.50
C LYS A 108 -2.53 17.63 24.86
N LYS A 109 -3.49 16.97 25.51
CA LYS A 109 -4.69 17.59 26.06
C LYS A 109 -4.36 18.45 27.28
#